data_AF-A0A368GD62-F1
#
_entry.id   AF-A0A368GD62-F1
#
_cell.length_a   1.000
_cell.length_b   1.000
_cell.length_c   1.000
_cell.angle_alpha   90.00
_cell.angle_beta   90.00
_cell.angle_gamma   90.00
#
_symmetry.space_group_name_H-M   'P 1'
#
loop_
_entity.id
_entity.type
_entity.pdbx_description
1 polymer ?
#
loop_
_entity_poly.entity_id
_entity_poly.type
_entity_poly.pdbx_seq_one_letter_code
_entity_poly.pdbx_strand_id
1 'polypeptide(L)'
;MSATLPRLWQPGNKQKYTFLADFWMTVASNPTTGRMRLPRNCVKFEVDPRMSKRDIRDYLSKIYKLPVRDVRTETTTGVLQRV
;
A
#
# COMPACT_ATOMS: atom_id res chain seq x y z
N MET A 1 5.10 2.37 -7.93
CA MET A 1 5.71 3.10 -9.06
C MET A 1 5.23 4.53 -9.05
N SER A 2 6.14 5.48 -8.86
CA SER A 2 5.81 6.91 -8.90
C SER A 2 5.39 7.33 -10.32
N ALA A 3 4.72 8.47 -10.48
CA ALA A 3 4.43 9.09 -11.77
C ALA A 3 5.70 9.38 -12.58
N THR A 4 6.86 9.38 -11.91
CA THR A 4 8.18 9.46 -12.54
C THR A 4 8.68 8.09 -13.01
N LEU A 5 9.28 8.07 -14.20
CA LEU A 5 9.90 6.86 -14.75
C LEU A 5 10.97 6.32 -13.78
N PRO A 6 10.85 5.05 -13.33
CA PRO A 6 11.82 4.49 -12.43
C PRO A 6 13.16 4.30 -13.14
N ARG A 7 14.25 4.72 -12.48
CA ARG A 7 15.62 4.40 -12.91
C ARG A 7 15.79 2.88 -13.00
N LEU A 8 16.33 2.41 -14.11
CA LEU A 8 16.71 1.02 -14.29
C LEU A 8 17.78 0.62 -13.25
N TRP A 9 17.55 -0.51 -12.58
CA TRP A 9 18.54 -1.05 -11.64
C TRP A 9 19.72 -1.67 -12.40
N GLN A 10 20.93 -1.40 -11.93
CA GLN A 10 22.17 -1.98 -12.45
C GLN A 10 23.02 -2.47 -11.26
N PRO A 11 23.82 -3.53 -11.41
CA PRO A 11 24.74 -3.97 -10.37
C PRO A 11 25.69 -2.83 -9.94
N GLY A 12 25.84 -2.63 -8.63
CA GLY A 12 26.65 -1.53 -8.08
C GLY A 12 25.90 -0.19 -7.90
N ASN A 13 24.65 -0.08 -8.39
CA ASN A 13 23.85 1.11 -8.11
C ASN A 13 23.49 1.21 -6.63
N LYS A 14 23.58 2.42 -6.10
CA LYS A 14 23.09 2.76 -4.77
C LYS A 14 21.60 2.46 -4.66
N GLN A 15 21.17 2.19 -3.43
CA GLN A 15 19.76 1.96 -3.14
C GLN A 15 18.92 3.19 -3.52
N LYS A 16 17.77 2.94 -4.14
CA LYS A 16 16.84 4.00 -4.54
C LYS A 16 16.06 4.50 -3.32
N TYR A 17 16.09 5.81 -3.10
CA TYR A 17 15.28 6.48 -2.08
C TYR A 17 14.24 7.38 -2.78
N THR A 18 13.01 7.32 -2.28
CA THR A 18 11.92 8.20 -2.68
C THR A 18 11.61 9.11 -1.49
N PHE A 19 11.91 10.40 -1.61
CA PHE A 19 11.66 11.38 -0.55
C PHE A 19 10.22 11.88 -0.56
N LEU A 20 9.73 12.23 -1.75
CA LEU A 20 8.38 12.70 -1.97
C LEU A 20 7.59 11.60 -2.67
N ALA A 21 6.88 10.81 -1.87
CA ALA A 21 6.00 9.78 -2.38
C ALA A 21 4.71 10.42 -2.94
N ASP A 22 4.39 10.14 -4.19
CA ASP A 22 3.18 10.59 -4.91
C ASP A 22 2.01 9.59 -4.78
N PHE A 23 1.98 8.84 -3.69
CA PHE A 23 0.97 7.81 -3.44
C PHE A 23 -0.04 8.29 -2.41
N TRP A 24 -1.28 7.89 -2.63
CA TRP A 24 -2.35 8.04 -1.66
C TRP A 24 -2.65 6.70 -1.00
N MET A 25 -3.08 6.79 0.25
CA MET A 25 -3.57 5.65 1.03
C MET A 25 -4.66 6.16 1.96
N THR A 26 -5.78 5.46 2.03
CA THR A 26 -6.90 5.77 2.91
C THR A 26 -7.21 4.58 3.81
N VAL A 27 -7.66 4.85 5.03
CA VAL A 27 -8.13 3.80 5.94
C VAL A 27 -9.52 3.39 5.49
N ALA A 28 -9.69 2.13 5.14
CA ALA A 28 -10.99 1.59 4.75
C ALA A 28 -11.80 1.25 6.00
N SER A 29 -13.12 1.42 5.93
CA SER A 29 -14.00 1.01 7.02
C SER A 29 -14.05 -0.52 7.13
N ASN A 30 -13.72 -1.03 8.31
CA ASN A 30 -13.82 -2.46 8.60
C ASN A 30 -15.23 -2.79 9.09
N PRO A 31 -15.86 -3.87 8.59
CA PRO A 31 -17.14 -4.31 9.13
C PRO A 31 -16.97 -4.75 10.59
N THR A 32 -17.73 -4.10 11.49
CA THR A 32 -17.69 -4.35 12.94
C THR A 32 -18.28 -5.72 13.31
N THR A 33 -19.15 -6.27 12.45
CA THR A 33 -19.94 -7.47 12.72
C THR A 33 -19.91 -8.42 11.50
N GLY A 34 -19.97 -9.74 11.74
CA GLY A 34 -20.11 -10.77 10.71
C GLY A 34 -18.84 -11.60 10.44
N ARG A 35 -18.92 -12.51 9.46
CA ARG A 35 -17.83 -13.43 9.08
C ARG A 35 -16.63 -12.73 8.43
N MET A 36 -16.82 -11.53 7.88
CA MET A 36 -15.75 -10.72 7.27
C MET A 36 -15.02 -9.81 8.26
N ARG A 37 -15.31 -9.93 9.56
CA ARG A 37 -14.67 -9.10 10.59
C ARG A 37 -13.17 -9.41 10.66
N LEU A 38 -12.37 -8.36 10.53
CA LEU A 38 -10.93 -8.45 10.70
C LEU A 38 -10.55 -8.65 12.18
N PRO A 39 -9.49 -9.42 12.47
CA PRO A 39 -8.91 -9.48 13.81
C PRO A 39 -8.53 -8.09 14.35
N ARG A 40 -8.48 -7.92 15.68
CA ARG A 40 -8.20 -6.62 16.32
C ARG A 40 -6.86 -5.99 15.93
N ASN A 41 -5.90 -6.80 15.48
CA ASN A 41 -4.56 -6.38 15.05
C ASN A 41 -4.46 -6.15 13.53
N CYS A 42 -5.57 -6.23 12.80
CA CYS A 42 -5.60 -6.05 11.36
C CYS A 42 -6.41 -4.79 10.99
N VAL A 43 -5.83 -3.96 10.12
CA VAL A 43 -6.45 -2.75 9.59
C VAL A 43 -6.48 -2.86 8.07
N LYS A 44 -7.60 -2.49 7.45
CA LYS A 44 -7.74 -2.49 6.00
C LYS A 44 -7.45 -1.09 5.47
N PHE A 45 -6.69 -1.04 4.39
CA PHE A 45 -6.36 0.19 3.68
C PHE A 45 -6.79 0.05 2.23
N GLU A 46 -7.29 1.14 1.67
CA GLU A 46 -7.33 1.33 0.23
C GLU A 46 -6.05 2.08 -0.16
N VAL A 47 -5.34 1.52 -1.14
CA VAL A 47 -4.02 1.99 -1.54
C VAL A 47 -3.99 2.17 -3.04
N ASP A 48 -3.13 3.08 -3.49
CA ASP A 48 -2.84 3.21 -4.91
C ASP A 48 -2.32 1.86 -5.48
N PRO A 49 -2.88 1.36 -6.60
CA PRO A 49 -2.51 0.08 -7.19
C PRO A 49 -1.04 0.03 -7.63
N ARG A 50 -0.37 1.18 -7.75
CA ARG A 50 1.06 1.26 -8.09
C ARG A 50 1.96 0.87 -6.91
N MET A 51 1.47 0.82 -5.67
CA MET A 51 2.29 0.52 -4.50
C MET A 51 2.53 -0.99 -4.32
N SER A 52 3.77 -1.38 -4.08
CA SER A 52 4.09 -2.77 -3.71
C SER A 52 3.88 -3.02 -2.22
N LYS A 53 3.78 -4.31 -1.83
CA LYS A 53 3.75 -4.73 -0.42
C LYS A 53 4.90 -4.12 0.41
N ARG A 54 6.08 -3.98 -0.19
CA ARG A 54 7.26 -3.41 0.48
C ARG A 54 7.12 -1.90 0.63
N ASP A 55 6.62 -1.21 -0.38
CA ASP A 55 6.38 0.23 -0.32
C ASP A 55 5.37 0.57 0.77
N ILE A 56 4.27 -0.19 0.87
CA ILE A 56 3.23 0.01 1.90
C ILE A 56 3.81 -0.17 3.30
N ARG A 57 4.59 -1.25 3.52
CA ARG A 57 5.25 -1.50 4.81
C ARG A 57 6.21 -0.37 5.19
N ASP A 58 7.03 0.06 4.24
CA ASP A 58 7.99 1.14 4.45
C ASP A 58 7.28 2.48 4.70
N TYR A 59 6.18 2.75 4.00
CA TYR A 59 5.39 3.96 4.16
C TYR A 59 4.79 4.05 5.58
N LEU A 60 4.11 2.98 6.02
CA LEU A 60 3.53 2.88 7.37
C LEU A 60 4.59 2.91 8.47
N SER A 61 5.73 2.26 8.28
CA SER A 61 6.78 2.16 9.30
C SER A 61 7.66 3.41 9.35
N LYS A 62 8.04 4.00 8.22
CA LYS A 62 8.97 5.13 8.17
C LYS A 62 8.27 6.47 8.39
N ILE A 63 7.07 6.66 7.86
CA ILE A 63 6.31 7.92 7.99
C ILE A 63 5.47 7.89 9.27
N TYR A 64 4.57 6.91 9.41
CA TYR A 64 3.64 6.83 10.54
C TYR A 64 4.20 6.12 11.79
N LYS A 65 5.40 5.55 11.72
CA LYS A 65 6.06 4.85 12.84
C LYS A 65 5.24 3.68 13.41
N LEU A 66 4.41 3.04 12.58
CA LEU A 66 3.57 1.93 13.01
C LEU A 66 4.34 0.60 13.01
N PRO A 67 4.13 -0.27 14.01
CA PRO A 67 4.72 -1.61 14.05
C PRO A 67 3.99 -2.56 13.09
N VAL A 68 4.45 -2.65 11.85
CA VAL A 68 3.85 -3.50 10.82
C VAL A 68 4.52 -4.89 10.81
N ARG A 69 3.75 -5.92 11.18
CA ARG A 69 4.19 -7.32 11.18
C ARG A 69 4.16 -7.93 9.77
N ASP A 70 3.00 -7.88 9.12
CA ASP A 70 2.79 -8.42 7.77
C ASP A 70 1.79 -7.53 7.01
N VAL A 71 1.89 -7.55 5.69
CA VAL A 71 1.02 -6.79 4.78
C VAL A 71 0.47 -7.76 3.74
N ARG A 72 -0.84 -7.77 3.54
CA ARG A 72 -1.49 -8.57 2.50
C ARG A 72 -2.25 -7.64 1.58
N THR A 73 -2.06 -7.83 0.27
CA THR A 73 -2.63 -6.99 -0.77
C THR A 73 -3.42 -7.86 -1.72
N GLU A 74 -4.62 -7.42 -2.05
CA GLU A 74 -5.50 -8.06 -3.04
C GLU A 74 -5.92 -6.99 -4.03
N THR A 75 -5.98 -7.35 -5.31
CA THR A 75 -6.42 -6.44 -6.37
C THR A 75 -7.90 -6.67 -6.63
N THR A 76 -8.71 -5.63 -6.40
CA THR A 76 -10.15 -5.68 -6.64
C THR A 76 -10.48 -5.01 -7.98
N THR A 77 -11.23 -5.70 -8.82
CA THR A 77 -11.74 -5.15 -10.08
C THR A 77 -13.06 -4.41 -9.82
N GLY A 78 -13.19 -3.20 -10.37
CA GLY A 78 -14.45 -2.46 -10.34
C GLY A 78 -15.51 -3.06 -11.26
N VAL A 79 -16.79 -2.83 -10.97
CA VAL A 79 -17.87 -3.23 -11.86
C VAL A 79 -17.95 -2.25 -13.03
N LEU A 80 -18.02 -2.78 -14.25
CA LEU A 80 -18.25 -1.98 -15.46
C LEU A 80 -19.69 -1.47 -15.45
N GLN A 81 -19.90 -0.24 -14.94
CA GLN A 81 -21.18 0.44 -15.00
C GLN A 81 -21.22 1.34 -16.24
N ARG A 82 -22.30 1.23 -17.00
CA ARG A 82 -22.54 2.08 -18.18
C ARG A 82 -23.09 3.42 -17.68
N VAL A 83 -22.38 4.49 -17.99
CA VAL A 83 -22.80 5.88 -17.73
C VAL A 83 -23.76 6.33 -18.82
#